data_AF-A0A960MUS2-F1
#
_entry.id   AF-A0A960MUS2-F1
#
_cell.length_a   1.000
_cell.length_b   1.000
_cell.length_c   1.000
_cell.angle_alpha   90.00
_cell.angle_beta   90.00
_cell.angle_gamma   90.00
#
_symmetry.space_group_name_H-M   'P 1'
#
loop_
_entity.id
_entity.type
_entity.pdbx_description
1 polymer ?
#
loop_
_entity_poly.entity_id
_entity_poly.type
_entity_poly.pdbx_seq_one_letter_code
_entity_poly.pdbx_strand_id
1 'polypeptide(L)'
;PKHVQQFLEENYLRWDSLGEFLALAVSLEHLSETFGNAKAKVLADTLDAATGKFLIEDKSPTRSVGGIDNRGSHFYLCLYWAQALASQDADADLKAEFAPIAEALASQEEAIVAELLAVQGQPVDIGGYYHPDDAKTGAAMRPSGVWNGVIDGI
;
A
#
# COMPACT_ATOMS: atom_id res chain seq x y z
N PRO A 1 11.16 -9.09 -14.85
CA PRO A 1 10.60 -9.76 -16.05
C PRO A 1 9.62 -10.92 -15.74
N LYS A 2 10.00 -11.95 -14.95
CA LYS A 2 9.12 -13.10 -14.66
C LYS A 2 7.86 -12.74 -13.84
N HIS A 3 7.92 -11.69 -13.03
CA HIS A 3 6.75 -11.19 -12.29
C HIS A 3 5.73 -10.56 -13.23
N VAL A 4 6.22 -9.80 -14.23
CA VAL A 4 5.35 -9.21 -15.27
C VAL A 4 4.66 -10.30 -16.08
N GLN A 5 5.35 -11.40 -16.40
CA GLN A 5 4.72 -12.52 -17.08
C GLN A 5 3.55 -13.11 -16.27
N GLN A 6 3.75 -13.39 -14.98
CA GLN A 6 2.66 -13.86 -14.12
C GLN A 6 1.54 -12.82 -14.02
N PHE A 7 1.88 -11.55 -13.90
CA PHE A 7 0.89 -10.48 -13.84
C PHE A 7 0.03 -10.44 -15.11
N LEU A 8 0.61 -10.55 -16.30
CA LEU A 8 -0.16 -10.55 -17.55
C LEU A 8 -1.02 -11.81 -17.74
N GLU A 9 -0.54 -12.97 -17.31
CA GLU A 9 -1.23 -14.25 -17.49
C GLU A 9 -2.31 -14.50 -16.43
N GLU A 10 -2.07 -14.08 -15.18
CA GLU A 10 -2.85 -14.45 -14.00
C GLU A 10 -3.32 -13.24 -13.18
N ASN A 11 -3.00 -12.00 -13.59
CA ASN A 11 -3.27 -10.78 -12.83
C ASN A 11 -2.84 -10.91 -11.37
N TYR A 12 -1.63 -11.45 -11.16
CA TYR A 12 -1.03 -11.68 -9.85
C TYR A 12 0.39 -11.14 -9.83
N LEU A 13 0.67 -10.18 -8.94
CA LEU A 13 1.99 -9.55 -8.85
C LEU A 13 2.71 -9.97 -7.55
N ARG A 14 3.63 -10.93 -7.66
CA ARG A 14 4.47 -11.40 -6.53
C ARG A 14 5.72 -10.55 -6.24
N TRP A 15 5.72 -9.29 -6.64
CA TRP A 15 6.82 -8.37 -6.32
C TRP A 15 6.71 -7.91 -4.87
N ASP A 16 7.78 -8.04 -4.10
CA ASP A 16 7.82 -7.57 -2.71
C ASP A 16 8.34 -6.13 -2.66
N SER A 17 7.49 -5.21 -2.21
CA SER A 17 7.80 -3.78 -2.07
C SER A 17 8.43 -3.42 -0.72
N LEU A 18 8.82 -4.38 0.12
CA LEU A 18 9.46 -4.09 1.42
C LEU A 18 10.65 -3.12 1.31
N GLY A 19 11.47 -3.26 0.26
CA GLY A 19 12.60 -2.35 0.02
C GLY A 19 12.16 -0.90 -0.25
N GLU A 20 10.99 -0.70 -0.87
CA GLU A 20 10.41 0.62 -1.13
C GLU A 20 9.94 1.26 0.19
N PHE A 21 9.32 0.47 1.07
CA PHE A 21 8.83 0.93 2.37
C PHE A 21 9.99 1.40 3.27
N LEU A 22 11.04 0.58 3.34
CA LEU A 22 12.26 0.90 4.10
C LEU A 22 12.97 2.14 3.53
N ALA A 23 13.07 2.24 2.21
CA ALA A 23 13.67 3.42 1.58
C ALA A 23 12.86 4.70 1.83
N LEU A 24 11.53 4.61 1.84
CA LEU A 24 10.65 5.76 2.11
C LEU A 24 10.77 6.26 3.56
N ALA A 25 10.84 5.36 4.54
CA ALA A 25 11.02 5.74 5.94
C ALA A 25 12.34 6.52 6.14
N VAL A 26 13.46 6.00 5.62
CA VAL A 26 14.76 6.67 5.67
C VAL A 26 14.75 8.01 4.89
N SER A 27 14.03 8.08 3.77
CA SER A 27 13.86 9.33 3.02
C SER A 27 13.12 10.41 3.82
N LEU A 28 12.10 10.02 4.59
CA LEU A 28 11.34 10.94 5.46
C LEU A 28 12.15 11.37 6.67
N GLU A 29 12.93 10.46 7.25
CA GLU A 29 13.87 10.78 8.34
C GLU A 29 14.92 11.80 7.87
N HIS A 30 15.52 11.59 6.70
CA HIS A 30 16.46 12.55 6.11
C HIS A 30 15.83 13.94 5.91
N LEU A 31 14.57 14.01 5.46
CA LEU A 31 13.83 15.25 5.32
C LEU A 31 13.64 15.97 6.66
N SER A 32 13.34 15.21 7.72
CA SER A 32 13.25 15.73 9.08
C SER A 32 14.58 16.30 9.57
N GLU A 33 15.66 15.53 9.49
CA GLU A 33 16.97 15.91 10.04
C GLU A 33 17.61 17.09 9.27
N THR A 34 17.49 17.08 7.96
CA THR A 34 18.17 18.06 7.09
C THR A 34 17.44 19.39 7.04
N PHE A 35 16.10 19.36 7.06
CA PHE A 35 15.27 20.56 6.88
C PHE A 35 14.45 20.94 8.12
N GLY A 36 14.59 20.21 9.23
CA GLY A 36 13.85 20.47 10.46
C GLY A 36 12.34 20.19 10.33
N ASN A 37 11.94 19.26 9.46
CA ASN A 37 10.54 18.95 9.23
C ASN A 37 10.01 17.94 10.28
N ALA A 38 9.43 18.45 11.36
CA ALA A 38 8.90 17.62 12.44
C ALA A 38 7.77 16.66 11.98
N LYS A 39 6.92 17.07 11.03
CA LYS A 39 5.87 16.18 10.47
C LYS A 39 6.47 15.00 9.71
N ALA A 40 7.58 15.23 9.00
CA ALA A 40 8.30 14.15 8.33
C ALA A 40 8.86 13.11 9.32
N LYS A 41 9.27 13.54 10.53
CA LYS A 41 9.69 12.61 11.60
C LYS A 41 8.54 11.69 12.02
N VAL A 42 7.36 12.27 12.25
CA VAL A 42 6.17 11.49 12.62
C VAL A 42 5.80 10.50 11.52
N LEU A 43 5.83 10.93 10.25
CA LEU A 43 5.59 10.04 9.10
C LEU A 43 6.62 8.90 9.03
N ALA A 44 7.91 9.18 9.24
CA ALA A 44 8.96 8.15 9.27
C ALA A 44 8.74 7.14 10.40
N ASP A 45 8.58 7.62 11.63
CA ASP A 45 8.43 6.77 12.82
C ASP A 45 7.21 5.85 12.73
N THR A 46 6.10 6.40 12.21
CA THR A 46 4.87 5.63 12.02
C THR A 46 4.95 4.66 10.85
N LEU A 47 5.73 4.97 9.79
CA LEU A 47 5.97 4.04 8.68
C LEU A 47 6.86 2.87 9.11
N ASP A 48 7.88 3.13 9.93
CA ASP A 48 8.71 2.07 10.53
C ASP A 48 7.87 1.15 11.43
N ALA A 49 7.01 1.72 12.27
CA ALA A 49 6.08 0.95 13.10
C ALA A 49 5.10 0.11 12.25
N ALA A 50 4.57 0.70 11.17
CA ALA A 50 3.69 0.02 10.23
C ALA A 50 4.39 -1.13 9.50
N THR A 51 5.64 -0.93 9.07
CA THR A 51 6.48 -1.96 8.43
C THR A 51 6.78 -3.10 9.42
N GLY A 52 7.06 -2.77 10.69
CA GLY A 52 7.22 -3.76 11.74
C GLY A 52 5.97 -4.63 11.94
N LYS A 53 4.78 -4.00 12.03
CA LYS A 53 3.51 -4.73 12.13
C LYS A 53 3.23 -5.57 10.88
N PHE A 54 3.49 -5.02 9.70
CA PHE A 54 3.36 -5.72 8.41
C PHE A 54 4.16 -7.03 8.36
N LEU A 55 5.39 -7.01 8.87
CA LEU A 55 6.24 -8.21 8.96
C LEU A 55 5.75 -9.21 10.01
N ILE A 56 5.27 -8.72 11.16
CA ILE A 56 4.73 -9.58 12.24
C ILE A 56 3.47 -10.32 11.78
N GLU A 57 2.60 -9.64 11.04
CA GLU A 57 1.32 -10.17 10.55
C GLU A 57 1.46 -10.95 9.23
N ASP A 58 2.69 -11.16 8.76
CA ASP A 58 3.04 -11.89 7.52
C ASP A 58 2.23 -11.42 6.29
N LYS A 59 2.13 -10.10 6.11
CA LYS A 59 1.34 -9.48 5.02
C LYS A 59 2.14 -9.27 3.72
N SER A 60 3.29 -9.93 3.59
CA SER A 60 4.08 -9.94 2.35
C SER A 60 3.38 -10.69 1.22
N PRO A 61 3.64 -10.35 -0.05
CA PRO A 61 3.06 -11.04 -1.19
C PRO A 61 3.40 -12.53 -1.19
N THR A 62 2.38 -13.37 -1.29
CA THR A 62 2.56 -14.81 -1.51
C THR A 62 2.97 -15.08 -2.96
N ARG A 63 3.27 -16.34 -3.31
CA ARG A 63 3.79 -16.69 -4.64
C ARG A 63 2.74 -17.21 -5.63
N SER A 64 1.49 -17.37 -5.21
CA SER A 64 0.44 -18.03 -6.00
C SER A 64 -0.91 -17.33 -5.85
N VAL A 65 -1.72 -17.41 -6.91
CA VAL A 65 -3.11 -16.94 -6.96
C VAL A 65 -3.93 -17.43 -5.76
N GLY A 66 -4.81 -16.58 -5.27
CA GLY A 66 -5.66 -16.81 -4.11
C GLY A 66 -5.08 -16.30 -2.79
N GLY A 67 -3.82 -15.89 -2.79
CA GLY A 67 -3.18 -15.20 -1.67
C GLY A 67 -3.09 -13.68 -1.86
N ILE A 68 -2.55 -13.01 -0.83
CA ILE A 68 -2.19 -11.59 -0.89
C ILE A 68 -1.06 -11.43 -1.91
N ASP A 69 -1.24 -10.55 -2.90
CA ASP A 69 -0.18 -10.14 -3.83
C ASP A 69 0.35 -8.74 -3.47
N ASN A 70 1.18 -8.14 -4.33
CA ASN A 70 1.74 -6.80 -4.12
C ASN A 70 0.68 -5.73 -3.79
N ARG A 71 -0.49 -5.77 -4.43
CA ARG A 71 -1.54 -4.74 -4.18
C ARG A 71 -2.12 -4.91 -2.78
N GLY A 72 -2.36 -6.15 -2.37
CA GLY A 72 -2.81 -6.45 -1.01
C GLY A 72 -1.77 -6.09 0.06
N SER A 73 -0.48 -6.29 -0.22
CA SER A 73 0.58 -5.89 0.72
C SER A 73 0.64 -4.37 0.90
N HIS A 74 0.44 -3.60 -0.18
CA HIS A 74 0.34 -2.14 -0.13
C HIS A 74 -0.89 -1.68 0.67
N PHE A 75 -2.05 -2.34 0.51
CA PHE A 75 -3.23 -2.06 1.32
C PHE A 75 -2.96 -2.26 2.82
N TYR A 76 -2.35 -3.39 3.21
CA TYR A 76 -2.05 -3.65 4.62
C TYR A 76 -1.04 -2.67 5.21
N LEU A 77 0.00 -2.29 4.45
CA LEU A 77 0.91 -1.24 4.89
C LEU A 77 0.17 0.09 5.09
N CYS A 78 -0.68 0.48 4.13
CA CYS A 78 -1.49 1.69 4.21
C CYS A 78 -2.39 1.71 5.45
N LEU A 79 -3.08 0.60 5.73
CA LEU A 79 -3.90 0.42 6.93
C LEU A 79 -3.07 0.58 8.20
N TYR A 80 -1.93 -0.11 8.31
CA TYR A 80 -1.11 -0.05 9.51
C TYR A 80 -0.44 1.31 9.72
N TRP A 81 -0.09 1.99 8.63
CA TRP A 81 0.47 3.33 8.70
C TRP A 81 -0.58 4.36 9.13
N ALA A 82 -1.78 4.32 8.57
CA ALA A 82 -2.89 5.16 9.00
C ALA A 82 -3.23 4.91 10.49
N GLN A 83 -3.24 3.65 10.95
CA GLN A 83 -3.44 3.31 12.37
C GLN A 83 -2.33 3.89 13.26
N ALA A 84 -1.07 3.83 12.84
CA ALA A 84 0.04 4.39 13.59
C ALA A 84 -0.06 5.93 13.65
N LEU A 85 -0.40 6.59 12.54
CA LEU A 85 -0.63 8.04 12.48
C LEU A 85 -1.83 8.50 13.31
N ALA A 86 -2.90 7.71 13.37
CA ALA A 86 -4.07 7.98 14.19
C ALA A 86 -3.84 7.74 15.70
N SER A 87 -2.83 6.96 16.07
CA SER A 87 -2.57 6.58 17.47
C SER A 87 -1.42 7.35 18.13
N GLN A 88 -0.49 7.91 17.36
CA GLN A 88 0.61 8.73 17.88
C GLN A 88 0.12 10.02 18.58
N ASP A 89 0.98 10.58 19.44
CA ASP A 89 0.72 11.80 20.23
C ASP A 89 1.75 12.92 19.98
N ALA A 90 2.62 12.75 18.98
CA ALA A 90 3.67 13.71 18.62
C ALA A 90 3.13 14.89 17.78
N ASP A 91 2.07 14.68 17.00
CA ASP A 91 1.43 15.71 16.17
C ASP A 91 -0.09 15.55 16.16
N ALA A 92 -0.81 16.49 16.78
CA ALA A 92 -2.26 16.43 16.92
C ALA A 92 -3.01 16.64 15.60
N ASP A 93 -2.43 17.37 14.65
CA ASP A 93 -3.06 17.62 13.35
C ASP A 93 -3.04 16.34 12.51
N LEU A 94 -1.87 15.70 12.41
CA LEU A 94 -1.73 14.40 11.73
C LEU A 94 -2.62 13.35 12.39
N LYS A 95 -2.71 13.34 13.72
CA LYS A 95 -3.61 12.44 14.44
C LYS A 95 -5.06 12.63 14.02
N ALA A 96 -5.53 13.88 14.00
CA ALA A 96 -6.90 14.23 13.66
C ALA A 96 -7.22 13.93 12.18
N GLU A 97 -6.26 14.16 11.28
CA GLU A 97 -6.38 13.90 9.85
C GLU A 97 -6.46 12.39 9.55
N PHE A 98 -5.60 11.59 10.18
CA PHE A 98 -5.52 10.14 9.90
C PHE A 98 -6.50 9.28 10.71
N ALA A 99 -7.10 9.79 11.78
CA ALA A 99 -8.12 9.06 12.54
C ALA A 99 -9.30 8.57 11.67
N PRO A 100 -10.01 9.42 10.89
CA PRO A 100 -11.09 8.96 10.03
C PRO A 100 -10.60 8.05 8.89
N ILE A 101 -9.38 8.26 8.39
CA ILE A 101 -8.78 7.43 7.33
C ILE A 101 -8.54 6.01 7.86
N ALA A 102 -7.95 5.88 9.05
CA ALA A 102 -7.69 4.59 9.69
C ALA A 102 -8.99 3.83 9.96
N GLU A 103 -10.05 4.52 10.41
CA GLU A 103 -11.37 3.93 10.60
C GLU A 103 -12.01 3.47 9.29
N ALA A 104 -11.93 4.30 8.24
CA ALA A 104 -12.46 3.96 6.91
C ALA A 104 -11.76 2.73 6.32
N LEU A 105 -10.43 2.65 6.39
CA LEU A 105 -9.68 1.49 5.89
C LEU A 105 -9.97 0.23 6.71
N ALA A 106 -10.05 0.35 8.04
CA ALA A 106 -10.31 -0.80 8.91
C ALA A 106 -11.74 -1.35 8.75
N SER A 107 -12.74 -0.47 8.66
CA SER A 107 -14.14 -0.88 8.48
C SER A 107 -14.41 -1.52 7.12
N GLN A 108 -13.59 -1.20 6.11
CA GLN A 108 -13.72 -1.71 4.74
C GLN A 108 -12.70 -2.78 4.38
N GLU A 109 -11.91 -3.29 5.35
CA GLU A 109 -10.83 -4.24 5.10
C GLU A 109 -11.30 -5.46 4.29
N GLU A 110 -12.37 -6.12 4.73
CA GLU A 110 -12.88 -7.32 4.05
C GLU A 110 -13.32 -7.03 2.61
N ALA A 111 -13.99 -5.89 2.38
CA ALA A 111 -14.45 -5.48 1.06
C ALA A 111 -13.28 -5.18 0.12
N ILE A 112 -12.28 -4.44 0.60
CA ILE A 112 -11.07 -4.10 -0.17
C ILE A 112 -10.30 -5.38 -0.54
N VAL A 113 -10.05 -6.25 0.44
CA VAL A 113 -9.34 -7.52 0.18
C VAL A 113 -10.11 -8.40 -0.80
N ALA A 114 -11.44 -8.46 -0.69
CA ALA A 114 -12.26 -9.20 -1.64
C ALA A 114 -12.15 -8.65 -3.07
N GLU A 115 -12.17 -7.33 -3.26
CA GLU A 115 -11.96 -6.70 -4.57
C GLU A 115 -10.57 -6.98 -5.15
N LEU A 116 -9.53 -6.94 -4.32
CA LEU A 116 -8.15 -7.23 -4.73
C LEU A 116 -7.93 -8.71 -5.11
N LEU A 117 -8.61 -9.64 -4.42
CA LEU A 117 -8.55 -11.06 -4.74
C LEU A 117 -9.39 -11.42 -5.98
N ALA A 118 -10.53 -10.76 -6.18
CA ALA A 118 -11.49 -11.09 -7.23
C ALA A 118 -10.93 -10.94 -8.66
N VAL A 119 -9.91 -10.11 -8.85
CA VAL A 119 -9.29 -9.88 -10.17
C VAL A 119 -8.22 -10.91 -10.53
N GLN A 120 -7.77 -11.72 -9.57
CA GLN A 120 -6.69 -12.70 -9.78
C GLN A 120 -7.17 -13.91 -10.60
N GLY A 121 -6.22 -14.60 -11.23
CA GLY A 121 -6.45 -15.80 -12.05
C GLY A 121 -6.99 -15.51 -13.45
N GLN A 122 -7.14 -14.23 -13.83
CA GLN A 122 -7.56 -13.81 -15.16
C GLN A 122 -6.42 -13.07 -15.86
N PRO A 123 -6.24 -13.24 -17.18
CA PRO A 123 -5.30 -12.42 -17.93
C PRO A 123 -5.65 -10.93 -17.86
N VAL A 124 -4.63 -10.07 -17.88
CA VAL A 124 -4.80 -8.61 -17.92
C VAL A 124 -3.95 -8.01 -19.04
N ASP A 125 -4.53 -7.05 -19.76
CA ASP A 125 -3.84 -6.29 -20.82
C ASP A 125 -3.50 -4.89 -20.31
N ILE A 126 -2.20 -4.59 -20.22
CA ILE A 126 -1.68 -3.26 -19.85
C ILE A 126 -1.31 -2.40 -21.07
N GLY A 127 -1.57 -2.85 -22.31
CA GLY A 127 -1.36 -2.06 -23.52
C GLY A 127 0.10 -1.88 -23.95
N GLY A 128 1.04 -2.67 -23.40
CA GLY A 128 2.45 -2.64 -23.76
C GLY A 128 3.32 -3.44 -22.79
N TYR A 129 4.64 -3.43 -22.99
CA TYR A 129 5.59 -4.05 -22.07
C TYR A 129 6.63 -3.05 -21.56
N TYR A 130 7.45 -2.50 -22.46
CA TYR A 130 8.44 -1.48 -22.10
C TYR A 130 7.82 -0.08 -21.96
N HIS A 131 6.68 0.14 -22.60
CA HIS A 131 5.89 1.37 -22.54
C HIS A 131 4.41 0.97 -22.51
N PRO A 132 3.89 0.57 -21.34
CA PRO A 132 2.49 0.21 -21.18
C PRO A 132 1.59 1.44 -21.25
N ASP A 133 0.29 1.22 -21.46
CA ASP A 133 -0.71 2.27 -21.44
C ASP A 133 -1.04 2.64 -19.98
N ASP A 134 -0.97 3.92 -19.66
CA ASP A 134 -1.14 4.43 -18.29
C ASP A 134 -2.54 4.14 -17.74
N ALA A 135 -3.57 4.26 -18.57
CA ALA A 135 -4.96 4.05 -18.13
C ALA A 135 -5.22 2.57 -17.84
N LYS A 136 -4.76 1.68 -18.74
CA LYS A 136 -4.88 0.23 -18.55
C LYS A 136 -4.08 -0.25 -17.35
N THR A 137 -2.84 0.23 -17.21
CA THR A 137 -1.97 -0.14 -16.08
C THR A 137 -2.54 0.36 -14.77
N GLY A 138 -3.03 1.61 -14.73
CA GLY A 138 -3.69 2.19 -13.57
C GLY A 138 -4.90 1.37 -13.13
N ALA A 139 -5.78 1.00 -14.07
CA ALA A 139 -6.94 0.16 -13.79
C ALA A 139 -6.55 -1.23 -13.26
N ALA A 140 -5.50 -1.85 -13.82
CA ALA A 140 -5.01 -3.16 -13.39
C ALA A 140 -4.35 -3.12 -12.00
N MET A 141 -3.64 -2.03 -11.68
CA MET A 141 -2.92 -1.87 -10.42
C MET A 141 -3.79 -1.35 -9.28
N ARG A 142 -4.90 -0.66 -9.58
CA ARG A 142 -5.83 -0.10 -8.59
C ARG A 142 -7.27 -0.61 -8.79
N PRO A 143 -7.51 -1.94 -8.72
CA PRO A 143 -8.82 -2.50 -9.04
C PRO A 143 -9.86 -2.31 -7.93
N SER A 144 -9.46 -1.98 -6.70
CA SER A 144 -10.39 -1.76 -5.59
C SER A 144 -10.98 -0.35 -5.62
N GLY A 145 -12.24 -0.25 -6.02
CA GLY A 145 -12.97 1.01 -6.02
C GLY A 145 -13.19 1.56 -4.62
N VAL A 146 -13.39 0.68 -3.63
CA VAL A 146 -13.56 1.06 -2.23
C VAL A 146 -12.27 1.69 -1.69
N TRP A 147 -11.12 1.05 -1.90
CA TRP A 147 -9.85 1.58 -1.43
C TRP A 147 -9.48 2.88 -2.14
N ASN A 148 -9.65 2.94 -3.46
CA ASN A 148 -9.44 4.18 -4.23
C ASN A 148 -10.29 5.33 -3.69
N GLY A 149 -11.57 5.09 -3.39
CA GLY A 149 -12.44 6.11 -2.83
C GLY A 149 -11.97 6.67 -1.49
N VAL A 150 -11.31 5.86 -0.65
CA VAL A 150 -10.70 6.34 0.61
C VAL A 150 -9.46 7.18 0.32
N ILE A 151 -8.56 6.70 -0.56
CA ILE A 151 -7.30 7.39 -0.86
C ILE A 151 -7.53 8.72 -1.60
N ASP A 152 -8.46 8.76 -2.54
CA ASP A 152 -8.75 9.96 -3.35
C ASP A 152 -9.53 11.02 -2.54
N GLY A 153 -10.00 10.67 -1.34
CA GLY A 153 -10.69 11.56 -0.40
C GLY A 153 -9.79 12.27 0.61
N ILE A 154 -8.48 12.02 0.57
CA ILE A 154 -7.44 12.70 1.36
C ILE A 154 -7.02 13.98 0.64
#